data_AF-A0A534SGW0-F1
#
_entry.id   AF-A0A534SGW0-F1
#
_cell.length_a   1.000
_cell.length_b   1.000
_cell.length_c   1.000
_cell.angle_alpha   90.00
_cell.angle_beta   90.00
_cell.angle_gamma   90.00
#
_symmetry.space_group_name_H-M   'P 1'
#
loop_
_entity.id
_entity.type
_entity.pdbx_description
1 polymer ?
#
loop_
_entity_poly.entity_id
_entity_poly.type
_entity_poly.pdbx_seq_one_letter_code
_entity_poly.pdbx_strand_id
1 'polypeptide(L)'
;MTLRNRGCGSNGSESPGFPVDLGGALPNPDDAVSTDIFSSPIPFRPTAGANKGRRMIYVGAASHQDSPCIHGALFALDAMTGQIVWRFDTVPASAIGGAVWSTPAIDAVNDLVYVDTGDCVNNASSGLSESILALDASCAGVS
;
A
#
# COMPACT_ATOMS: atom_id res chain seq x y z
N MET A 1 8.84 -26.14 -12.50
CA MET A 1 8.44 -24.94 -13.25
C MET A 1 6.93 -24.98 -13.38
N THR A 2 6.22 -24.21 -12.56
CA THR A 2 4.77 -24.35 -12.44
C THR A 2 4.09 -23.39 -13.41
N LEU A 3 3.56 -23.89 -14.52
CA LEU A 3 2.67 -23.14 -15.40
C LEU A 3 1.39 -22.79 -14.63
N ARG A 4 1.09 -21.50 -14.47
CA ARG A 4 -0.20 -21.04 -13.95
C ARG A 4 -0.72 -19.85 -14.75
N ASN A 5 -2.04 -19.86 -14.90
CA ASN A 5 -2.86 -19.15 -15.87
C ASN A 5 -2.91 -17.63 -15.58
N ARG A 6 -2.43 -16.79 -16.50
CA ARG A 6 -2.57 -15.32 -16.42
C ARG A 6 -3.94 -14.77 -16.86
N GLY A 7 -4.92 -15.63 -17.14
CA GLY A 7 -6.21 -15.21 -17.71
C GLY A 7 -6.07 -14.77 -19.18
N CYS A 8 -7.14 -14.92 -19.95
CA CYS A 8 -7.20 -14.63 -21.39
C CYS A 8 -6.11 -15.29 -22.28
N GLY A 9 -5.84 -16.59 -22.09
CA GLY A 9 -5.17 -17.42 -23.10
C GLY A 9 -3.69 -17.08 -23.39
N SER A 10 -3.00 -16.34 -22.52
CA SER A 10 -1.58 -16.04 -22.70
C SER A 10 -0.66 -17.15 -22.17
N ASN A 11 0.34 -17.56 -22.94
CA ASN A 11 1.38 -18.54 -22.58
C ASN A 11 2.64 -17.89 -21.95
N GLY A 12 2.49 -16.74 -21.29
CA GLY A 12 3.61 -15.96 -20.76
C GLY A 12 4.15 -16.50 -19.42
N SER A 13 5.44 -16.30 -19.15
CA SER A 13 6.04 -16.52 -17.82
C SER A 13 5.62 -15.41 -16.86
N GLU A 14 5.29 -15.70 -15.61
CA GLU A 14 5.17 -14.70 -14.53
C GLU A 14 6.45 -13.86 -14.41
N SER A 15 6.31 -12.58 -14.08
CA SER A 15 7.45 -11.71 -13.82
C SER A 15 8.05 -12.07 -12.46
N PRO A 16 9.37 -12.21 -12.33
CA PRO A 16 10.00 -12.50 -11.05
C PRO A 16 9.56 -11.47 -10.00
N GLY A 17 8.97 -11.91 -8.88
CA GLY A 17 8.51 -11.02 -7.81
C GLY A 17 7.00 -11.01 -7.55
N PHE A 18 6.19 -11.79 -8.28
CA PHE A 18 4.77 -12.00 -7.97
C PHE A 18 4.45 -13.50 -7.76
N PRO A 19 3.47 -13.86 -6.90
CA PRO A 19 2.70 -12.97 -6.02
C PRO A 19 3.57 -12.30 -4.94
N VAL A 20 3.24 -11.07 -4.58
CA VAL A 20 3.88 -10.33 -3.48
C VAL A 20 3.10 -10.62 -2.21
N ASP A 21 3.78 -11.20 -1.22
CA ASP A 21 3.23 -11.31 0.12
C ASP A 21 3.57 -10.04 0.91
N LEU A 22 2.55 -9.26 1.24
CA LEU A 22 2.66 -8.06 2.09
C LEU A 22 2.19 -8.32 3.53
N GLY A 23 1.80 -9.55 3.88
CA GLY A 23 1.16 -9.87 5.16
C GLY A 23 1.50 -11.27 5.67
N GLY A 24 2.36 -11.30 6.70
CA GLY A 24 2.75 -12.50 7.45
C GLY A 24 4.21 -12.51 7.90
N ALA A 25 5.09 -11.77 7.20
CA ALA A 25 6.51 -11.65 7.51
C ALA A 25 7.09 -10.28 7.12
N LEU A 26 6.42 -9.19 7.50
CA LEU A 26 7.01 -7.85 7.36
C LEU A 26 8.21 -7.71 8.30
N PRO A 27 9.26 -6.92 7.93
CA PRO A 27 10.50 -6.83 8.70
C PRO A 27 10.32 -6.35 10.14
N ASN A 28 9.26 -5.57 10.40
CA ASN A 28 8.83 -5.21 11.73
C ASN A 28 7.69 -6.15 12.18
N PRO A 29 7.89 -6.93 13.25
CA PRO A 29 6.86 -7.84 13.76
C PRO A 29 5.56 -7.15 14.19
N ASP A 30 5.57 -5.83 14.46
CA ASP A 30 4.36 -5.06 14.77
C ASP A 30 3.46 -4.81 13.54
N ASP A 31 3.99 -4.98 12.32
CA ASP A 31 3.22 -4.77 11.08
C ASP A 31 2.49 -6.03 10.61
N ALA A 32 2.80 -7.21 11.16
CA ALA A 32 2.52 -8.49 10.51
C ALA A 32 1.38 -9.31 11.13
N VAL A 33 0.91 -8.99 12.35
CA VAL A 33 0.01 -9.92 13.07
C VAL A 33 -1.47 -9.83 12.66
N SER A 34 -1.88 -8.84 11.86
CA SER A 34 -3.27 -8.75 11.37
C SER A 34 -3.48 -7.87 10.13
N THR A 35 -2.44 -7.61 9.34
CA THR A 35 -2.56 -6.75 8.16
C THR A 35 -3.15 -7.51 6.98
N ASP A 36 -4.35 -7.10 6.58
CA ASP A 36 -5.09 -7.54 5.41
C ASP A 36 -5.02 -6.47 4.31
N ILE A 37 -5.02 -6.92 3.05
CA ILE A 37 -5.20 -6.05 1.89
C ILE A 37 -6.69 -6.06 1.53
N PHE A 38 -7.40 -4.98 1.86
CA PHE A 38 -8.83 -4.82 1.52
C PHE A 38 -9.07 -4.07 0.21
N SER A 39 -8.12 -3.21 -0.19
CA SER A 39 -8.26 -2.35 -1.35
C SER A 39 -7.78 -3.01 -2.64
N SER A 40 -8.34 -2.58 -3.78
CA SER A 40 -7.75 -2.91 -5.08
C SER A 40 -6.43 -2.14 -5.25
N PRO A 41 -5.31 -2.79 -5.61
CA PRO A 41 -4.06 -2.09 -5.88
C PRO A 41 -4.19 -1.19 -7.11
N ILE A 42 -3.62 0.02 -7.06
CA ILE A 42 -3.58 0.92 -8.21
C ILE A 42 -2.18 0.99 -8.81
N PRO A 43 -1.99 0.59 -10.09
CA PRO A 43 -0.71 0.76 -10.76
C PRO A 43 -0.59 2.19 -11.30
N PHE A 44 0.58 2.80 -11.15
CA PHE A 44 0.88 4.09 -11.77
C PHE A 44 2.37 4.23 -12.09
N ARG A 45 2.70 5.16 -12.99
CA ARG A 45 4.09 5.47 -13.38
C ARG A 45 4.31 6.97 -13.18
N PRO A 46 5.00 7.38 -12.11
CA PRO A 46 5.28 8.79 -11.88
C PRO A 46 6.00 9.44 -13.06
N THR A 47 5.68 10.70 -13.35
CA THR A 47 6.23 11.44 -14.48
C THR A 47 7.45 12.30 -14.11
N ALA A 48 7.63 12.55 -12.81
CA ALA A 48 8.74 13.28 -12.21
C ALA A 48 9.34 12.53 -11.00
N GLY A 49 10.29 13.17 -10.32
CA GLY A 49 10.88 12.70 -9.06
C GLY A 49 11.80 11.47 -9.17
N ALA A 50 12.11 10.90 -8.02
CA ALA A 50 13.11 9.82 -7.88
C ALA A 50 12.63 8.49 -8.51
N ASN A 51 11.32 8.27 -8.56
CA ASN A 51 10.73 7.09 -9.20
C ASN A 51 10.12 7.38 -10.58
N LYS A 52 10.58 8.43 -11.27
CA LYS A 52 10.15 8.77 -12.63
C LYS A 52 10.23 7.57 -13.57
N GLY A 53 9.11 7.24 -14.21
CA GLY A 53 8.99 6.15 -15.19
C GLY A 53 8.98 4.75 -14.59
N ARG A 54 9.20 4.60 -13.28
CA ARG A 54 9.11 3.32 -12.58
C ARG A 54 7.66 2.84 -12.55
N ARG A 55 7.46 1.53 -12.66
CA ARG A 55 6.13 0.93 -12.52
C ARG A 55 5.88 0.72 -11.03
N MET A 56 4.92 1.45 -10.49
CA MET A 56 4.57 1.43 -9.08
C MET A 56 3.21 0.76 -8.89
N ILE A 57 3.03 0.08 -7.76
CA ILE A 57 1.71 -0.35 -7.25
C ILE A 57 1.51 0.33 -5.90
N TYR A 58 0.36 0.99 -5.72
CA TYR A 58 -0.04 1.59 -4.45
C TYR A 58 -1.18 0.80 -3.84
N VAL A 59 -1.06 0.46 -2.56
CA VAL A 59 -2.03 -0.36 -1.84
C VAL A 59 -2.04 -0.03 -0.35
N GLY A 60 -3.24 0.10 0.21
CA GLY A 60 -3.44 0.36 1.63
C GLY A 60 -3.42 -0.92 2.48
N ALA A 61 -3.03 -0.78 3.74
CA ALA A 61 -3.19 -1.82 4.76
C ALA A 61 -4.40 -1.54 5.66
N ALA A 62 -5.16 -2.60 5.92
CA ALA A 62 -6.31 -2.60 6.81
C ALA A 62 -6.41 -3.93 7.56
N SER A 63 -7.47 -4.15 8.33
CA SER A 63 -7.72 -5.41 9.03
C SER A 63 -9.22 -5.71 9.07
N HIS A 64 -9.59 -6.98 9.21
CA HIS A 64 -11.01 -7.35 9.22
C HIS A 64 -11.78 -6.66 10.35
N GLN A 65 -12.61 -5.69 9.97
CA GLN A 65 -13.48 -4.90 10.85
C GLN A 65 -12.73 -4.23 12.01
N ASP A 66 -11.48 -3.80 11.77
CA ASP A 66 -10.61 -3.22 12.80
C ASP A 66 -10.49 -4.10 14.05
N SER A 67 -10.47 -5.42 13.85
CA SER A 67 -10.41 -6.42 14.91
C SER A 67 -9.25 -7.42 14.69
N PRO A 68 -8.03 -7.10 15.14
CA PRO A 68 -7.62 -5.87 15.84
C PRO A 68 -7.45 -4.67 14.92
N CYS A 69 -7.51 -3.45 15.48
CA CYS A 69 -6.98 -2.27 14.79
C CYS A 69 -5.50 -2.48 14.51
N ILE A 70 -5.05 -2.03 13.34
CA ILE A 70 -3.65 -2.08 12.94
C ILE A 70 -3.07 -0.68 12.83
N HIS A 71 -1.75 -0.61 12.71
CA HIS A 71 -1.06 0.62 12.34
C HIS A 71 -1.31 0.90 10.84
N GLY A 72 -2.08 1.95 10.53
CA GLY A 72 -2.47 2.24 9.16
C GLY A 72 -1.30 2.70 8.29
N ALA A 73 -1.19 2.13 7.10
CA ALA A 73 -0.13 2.46 6.15
C ALA A 73 -0.60 2.40 4.69
N LEU A 74 0.00 3.25 3.86
CA LEU A 74 -0.02 3.12 2.40
C LEU A 74 1.35 2.63 1.93
N PHE A 75 1.36 1.55 1.14
CA PHE A 75 2.56 1.00 0.54
C PHE A 75 2.66 1.40 -0.92
N ALA A 76 3.89 1.70 -1.36
CA ALA A 76 4.24 1.78 -2.77
C ALA A 76 5.29 0.72 -3.10
N LEU A 77 4.95 -0.16 -4.04
CA LEU A 77 5.77 -1.29 -4.43
C LEU A 77 6.30 -1.10 -5.85
N ASP A 78 7.45 -1.69 -6.12
CA ASP A 78 7.91 -1.91 -7.47
C ASP A 78 7.04 -2.98 -8.15
N ALA A 79 6.36 -2.60 -9.22
CA ALA A 79 5.42 -3.49 -9.93
C ALA A 79 6.12 -4.59 -10.75
N MET A 80 7.45 -4.57 -10.84
CA MET A 80 8.24 -5.61 -11.51
C MET A 80 8.79 -6.60 -10.49
N THR A 81 9.29 -6.14 -9.34
CA THR A 81 9.99 -6.98 -8.36
C THR A 81 9.18 -7.29 -7.11
N GLY A 82 8.11 -6.53 -6.85
CA GLY A 82 7.30 -6.63 -5.63
C GLY A 82 7.91 -5.97 -4.40
N GLN A 83 9.10 -5.36 -4.51
CA GLN A 83 9.76 -4.75 -3.36
C GLN A 83 9.07 -3.46 -2.94
N ILE A 84 8.94 -3.24 -1.62
CA ILE A 84 8.51 -1.96 -1.06
C ILE A 84 9.56 -0.91 -1.43
N VAL A 85 9.11 0.12 -2.15
CA VAL A 85 9.92 1.29 -2.52
C VAL A 85 9.82 2.36 -1.44
N TRP A 86 8.60 2.57 -0.95
CA TRP A 86 8.32 3.43 0.19
C TRP A 86 7.03 3.01 0.89
N ARG A 87 6.88 3.47 2.13
CA ARG A 87 5.69 3.33 2.96
C ARG A 87 5.41 4.69 3.57
N PHE A 88 4.13 5.03 3.67
CA PHE A 88 3.67 6.17 4.44
C PHE A 88 2.80 5.67 5.60
N ASP A 89 3.22 5.97 6.81
CA ASP A 89 2.48 5.69 8.02
C ASP A 89 1.46 6.80 8.30
N THR A 90 0.20 6.41 8.44
CA THR A 90 -0.93 7.34 8.60
C THR A 90 -1.05 7.88 10.03
N VAL A 91 -0.49 7.15 10.98
CA VAL A 91 -0.46 7.52 12.40
C VAL A 91 0.98 7.42 12.92
N PRO A 92 1.33 8.13 14.01
CA PRO A 92 2.63 7.97 14.64
C PRO A 92 2.84 6.55 15.14
N ALA A 93 4.09 6.08 15.18
CA ALA A 93 4.47 4.74 15.65
C ALA A 93 3.99 4.37 17.08
N SER A 94 3.54 5.34 17.87
CA SER A 94 2.98 5.13 19.22
C SER A 94 1.46 4.93 19.23
N ALA A 95 0.82 4.92 18.06
CA ALA A 95 -0.63 4.86 17.91
C ALA A 95 -1.07 3.73 16.96
N ILE A 96 -2.37 3.43 16.97
CA ILE A 96 -3.03 2.46 16.09
C ILE A 96 -4.29 3.08 15.48
N GLY A 97 -4.74 2.56 14.35
CA GLY A 97 -5.80 3.16 13.53
C GLY A 97 -5.24 3.81 12.27
N GLY A 98 -6.09 4.58 11.57
CA GLY A 98 -5.69 5.21 10.30
C GLY A 98 -5.58 4.23 9.13
N ALA A 99 -6.12 3.01 9.28
CA ALA A 99 -6.08 1.98 8.25
C ALA A 99 -6.61 2.49 6.90
N VAL A 100 -5.98 2.07 5.80
CA VAL A 100 -6.36 2.49 4.44
C VAL A 100 -7.10 1.33 3.77
N TRP A 101 -8.43 1.36 3.91
CA TRP A 101 -9.34 0.32 3.42
C TRP A 101 -9.75 0.51 1.96
N SER A 102 -9.74 1.75 1.49
CA SER A 102 -10.19 2.15 0.17
C SER A 102 -9.09 2.01 -0.87
N THR A 103 -9.50 1.92 -2.14
CA THR A 103 -8.56 1.99 -3.27
C THR A 103 -8.05 3.41 -3.44
N PRO A 104 -6.71 3.62 -3.47
CA PRO A 104 -6.15 4.94 -3.72
C PRO A 104 -6.58 5.49 -5.08
N ALA A 105 -6.74 6.81 -5.18
CA ALA A 105 -6.97 7.52 -6.44
C ALA A 105 -5.68 8.20 -6.92
N ILE A 106 -5.54 8.38 -8.23
CA ILE A 106 -4.34 8.97 -8.85
C ILE A 106 -4.71 10.27 -9.57
N ASP A 107 -3.98 11.35 -9.26
CA ASP A 107 -3.87 12.52 -10.13
C ASP A 107 -2.57 12.42 -10.92
N ALA A 108 -2.70 11.94 -12.15
CA ALA A 108 -1.57 11.71 -13.04
C ALA A 108 -0.92 13.01 -13.56
N VAL A 109 -1.62 14.14 -13.49
CA VAL A 109 -1.08 15.43 -13.95
C VAL A 109 -0.10 15.98 -12.92
N ASN A 110 -0.41 15.80 -11.64
CA ASN A 110 0.38 16.34 -10.53
C ASN A 110 1.25 15.30 -9.82
N ASP A 111 1.29 14.05 -10.31
CA ASP A 111 1.99 12.93 -9.67
C ASP A 111 1.56 12.71 -8.21
N LEU A 112 0.23 12.76 -7.94
CA LEU A 112 -0.32 12.57 -6.60
C LEU A 112 -1.10 11.25 -6.45
N VAL A 113 -0.98 10.66 -5.27
CA VAL A 113 -1.83 9.57 -4.78
C VAL A 113 -2.72 10.12 -3.67
N TYR A 114 -4.03 9.91 -3.80
CA TYR A 114 -5.03 10.27 -2.81
C TYR A 114 -5.56 9.04 -2.10
N VAL A 115 -5.66 9.12 -0.77
CA VAL A 115 -6.25 8.08 0.08
C VAL A 115 -7.05 8.72 1.20
N ASP A 116 -8.16 8.10 1.58
CA ASP A 116 -8.77 8.30 2.89
C ASP A 116 -8.23 7.32 3.92
N THR A 117 -8.29 7.70 5.19
CA THR A 117 -7.84 6.92 6.33
C THR A 117 -9.01 6.63 7.28
N GLY A 118 -9.07 5.41 7.79
CA GLY A 118 -10.07 4.96 8.74
C GLY A 118 -9.79 5.38 10.18
N ASP A 119 -10.64 4.91 11.08
CA ASP A 119 -10.52 5.10 12.52
C ASP A 119 -9.81 3.91 13.20
N CYS A 120 -9.93 3.83 14.52
CA CYS A 120 -9.82 2.58 15.26
C CYS A 120 -10.95 2.54 16.30
N VAL A 121 -11.80 1.52 16.23
CA VAL A 121 -12.97 1.39 17.10
C VAL A 121 -12.56 1.43 18.59
N ASN A 122 -13.14 2.36 19.34
CA ASN A 122 -12.86 2.66 20.75
C ASN A 122 -11.50 3.30 21.06
N ASN A 123 -10.77 3.81 20.06
CA ASN A 123 -9.56 4.59 20.28
C ASN A 123 -9.79 6.06 19.90
N ALA A 124 -9.02 6.97 20.50
CA ALA A 124 -9.07 8.38 20.10
C ALA A 124 -8.39 8.54 18.74
N SER A 125 -8.97 9.39 17.89
CA SER A 125 -8.36 9.80 16.63
C SER A 125 -6.95 10.33 16.90
N SER A 126 -5.97 9.88 16.12
CA SER A 126 -4.57 10.22 16.30
C SER A 126 -3.90 10.38 14.94
N GLY A 127 -2.83 11.19 14.88
CA GLY A 127 -2.11 11.42 13.63
C GLY A 127 -3.03 11.94 12.54
N LEU A 128 -3.12 11.17 11.45
CA LEU A 128 -3.94 11.46 10.28
C LEU A 128 -5.08 10.46 10.11
N SER A 129 -5.64 9.90 11.19
CA SER A 129 -6.87 9.09 11.11
C SER A 129 -8.07 9.94 10.64
N GLU A 130 -9.07 9.30 10.03
CA GLU A 130 -10.32 9.95 9.58
C GLU A 130 -10.08 11.16 8.65
N SER A 131 -9.09 11.06 7.77
CA SER A 131 -8.58 12.17 6.95
C SER A 131 -8.49 11.81 5.47
N ILE A 132 -8.41 12.82 4.60
CA ILE A 132 -8.05 12.65 3.19
C ILE A 132 -6.63 13.17 3.00
N LEU A 133 -5.77 12.34 2.42
CA LEU A 133 -4.35 12.61 2.20
C LEU A 133 -4.06 12.74 0.71
N ALA A 134 -3.11 13.63 0.39
CA ALA A 134 -2.50 13.75 -0.94
C ALA A 134 -1.00 13.55 -0.78
N LEU A 135 -0.46 12.50 -1.39
CA LEU A 135 0.93 12.07 -1.25
C LEU A 135 1.62 12.11 -2.62
N ASP A 136 2.89 12.50 -2.64
CA ASP A 136 3.71 12.46 -3.86
C ASP A 136 3.93 11.00 -4.29
N ALA A 137 3.40 10.63 -5.46
CA ALA A 137 3.51 9.30 -6.03
C ALA A 137 4.97 8.92 -6.35
N SER A 138 5.81 9.91 -6.64
CA SER A 138 7.19 9.75 -7.08
C SER A 138 8.21 9.64 -5.95
N CYS A 139 7.77 9.84 -4.70
CA CYS A 139 8.61 9.90 -3.50
C CYS A 139 9.53 8.69 -3.40
N ALA A 140 10.68 8.84 -2.73
CA ALA A 140 11.64 7.75 -2.52
C ALA A 140 12.06 7.67 -1.05
N GLY A 141 12.22 6.43 -0.57
CA GLY A 141 12.60 6.15 0.82
C GLY A 141 11.40 5.75 1.68
N VAL A 142 11.62 4.81 2.58
CA VAL A 142 10.72 4.50 3.70
C VAL A 142 11.01 5.56 4.76
N SER A 143 10.06 6.45 5.06
CA SER A 143 10.15 7.33 6.23
C SER A 143 9.82 6.55 7.49
#